data_AF-A0A4V1VLP8-F1
#
_entry.id   AF-A0A4V1VLP8-F1
#
_cell.length_a   1.000
_cell.length_b   1.000
_cell.length_c   1.000
_cell.angle_alpha   90.00
_cell.angle_beta   90.00
_cell.angle_gamma   90.00
#
_symmetry.space_group_name_H-M   'P 1'
#
loop_
_entity.id
_entity.type
_entity.pdbx_description
1 polymer ?
#
loop_
_entity_poly.entity_id
_entity_poly.type
_entity_poly.pdbx_seq_one_letter_code
_entity_poly.pdbx_strand_id
1 'polypeptide(L)'
;MQHALWMSSSIGQDPYRWPRPDGFPETTATYASAARMVRSWQTHYALSGNWWKSSSLSRPSVAGSLPAAWPRRLDELVDHQSRILLGRVPEAGVVSTVSTMLGRKPDDRFTTVSEVSDWELTVIRGVLLNTPQGVLK
;
A
#
# COMPACT_ATOMS: atom_id res chain seq x y z
N MET A 1 -11.78 7.09 -12.37
CA MET A 1 -11.58 8.49 -11.89
C MET A 1 -12.34 8.80 -10.59
N GLN A 2 -13.62 8.41 -10.45
CA GLN A 2 -14.44 8.71 -9.26
C GLN A 2 -13.84 8.24 -7.92
N HIS A 3 -13.29 7.02 -7.86
CA HIS A 3 -12.67 6.51 -6.63
C HIS A 3 -11.42 7.29 -6.20
N ALA A 4 -10.63 7.79 -7.15
CA ALA A 4 -9.46 8.62 -6.86
C ALA A 4 -9.87 9.97 -6.26
N LEU A 5 -10.96 10.58 -6.73
CA LEU A 5 -11.52 11.80 -6.16
C LEU A 5 -12.05 11.57 -4.74
N TRP A 6 -12.77 10.47 -4.52
CA TRP A 6 -13.25 10.10 -3.18
C TRP A 6 -12.09 9.90 -2.18
N MET A 7 -11.03 9.19 -2.59
CA MET A 7 -9.84 8.99 -1.74
C MET A 7 -9.11 10.30 -1.45
N SER A 8 -9.02 11.19 -2.43
CA SER A 8 -8.35 12.49 -2.26
C SER A 8 -9.15 13.35 -1.26
N SER A 9 -10.46 13.42 -1.42
CA SER A 9 -11.36 14.10 -0.48
C SER A 9 -11.28 13.49 0.93
N SER A 10 -11.18 12.17 1.05
CA SER A 10 -11.10 11.51 2.37
C SER A 10 -9.83 11.88 3.13
N ILE A 11 -8.70 12.12 2.46
CA ILE A 11 -7.44 12.57 3.08
C ILE A 11 -7.33 14.11 3.19
N GLY A 12 -8.41 14.84 2.94
CA GLY A 12 -8.48 16.31 3.07
C GLY A 12 -8.01 17.08 1.83
N GLN A 13 -7.84 16.40 0.70
CA GLN A 13 -7.39 16.94 -0.58
C GLN A 13 -8.53 16.86 -1.59
N ASP A 14 -9.57 17.67 -1.46
CA ASP A 14 -10.70 17.67 -2.41
C ASP A 14 -10.37 18.53 -3.64
N PRO A 15 -10.01 17.93 -4.80
CA PRO A 15 -9.57 18.69 -5.96
C PRO A 15 -10.73 19.53 -6.50
N TYR A 16 -10.46 20.78 -6.85
CA TYR A 16 -11.44 21.72 -7.44
C TYR A 16 -12.62 22.12 -6.51
N ARG A 17 -12.53 21.87 -5.20
CA ARG A 17 -13.63 22.15 -4.26
C ARG A 17 -13.34 23.20 -3.19
N TRP A 18 -12.15 23.79 -3.17
CA TRP A 18 -11.78 24.81 -2.20
C TRP A 18 -12.38 26.18 -2.54
N PRO A 19 -13.08 26.84 -1.58
CA PRO A 19 -13.62 28.17 -1.79
C PRO A 19 -12.50 29.22 -1.84
N ARG A 20 -12.70 30.26 -2.66
CA ARG A 20 -11.88 31.49 -2.62
C ARG A 20 -12.09 32.23 -1.28
N PRO A 21 -11.13 33.03 -0.79
CA PRO A 21 -9.92 33.50 -1.48
C PRO A 21 -8.63 32.72 -1.16
N ASP A 22 -8.62 31.90 -0.11
CA ASP A 22 -7.37 31.44 0.52
C ASP A 22 -6.69 30.23 -0.16
N GLY A 23 -7.35 29.57 -1.11
CA GLY A 23 -6.75 28.46 -1.86
C GLY A 23 -6.38 27.25 -0.99
N PHE A 24 -5.47 26.41 -1.47
CA PHE A 24 -4.95 25.28 -0.69
C PHE A 24 -3.93 25.78 0.34
N PRO A 25 -3.98 25.29 1.60
CA PRO A 25 -2.92 25.53 2.57
C PRO A 25 -1.53 25.27 1.97
N GLU A 26 -0.68 26.30 1.97
CA GLU A 26 0.65 26.23 1.35
C GLU A 26 1.65 25.42 2.17
N THR A 27 1.34 25.08 3.43
CA THR A 27 2.24 24.36 4.33
C THR A 27 1.76 22.94 4.63
N THR A 28 2.68 21.99 4.58
CA THR A 28 2.42 20.57 4.91
C THR A 28 1.96 20.39 6.36
N ALA A 29 2.40 21.28 7.27
CA ALA A 29 2.02 21.23 8.69
C ALA A 29 0.51 21.42 8.89
N THR A 30 -0.15 22.23 8.06
CA THR A 30 -1.61 22.44 8.11
C THR A 30 -2.40 21.16 7.79
N TYR A 31 -1.78 20.21 7.06
CA TYR A 31 -2.37 18.90 6.77
C TYR A 31 -1.96 17.81 7.77
N ALA A 32 -1.00 18.07 8.65
CA ALA A 32 -0.49 17.08 9.60
C ALA A 32 -1.45 16.91 10.79
N SER A 33 -2.38 15.97 10.67
CA SER A 33 -3.22 15.51 11.79
C SER A 33 -3.17 14.00 11.94
N ALA A 34 -3.37 13.51 13.17
CA ALA A 34 -3.48 12.07 13.42
C ALA A 34 -4.60 11.44 12.59
N ALA A 35 -5.73 12.14 12.43
CA ALA A 35 -6.83 11.70 11.58
C ALA A 35 -6.42 11.54 10.11
N ARG A 36 -5.66 12.49 9.54
CA ARG A 36 -5.13 12.35 8.18
C ARG A 36 -4.22 11.12 8.07
N MET A 37 -3.31 10.91 9.02
CA MET A 37 -2.39 9.77 8.97
C MET A 37 -3.14 8.43 8.94
N VAL A 38 -4.12 8.26 9.84
CA VAL A 38 -4.95 7.04 9.86
C VAL A 38 -5.71 6.84 8.54
N ARG A 39 -6.25 7.91 7.97
CA ARG A 39 -6.93 7.84 6.66
C ARG A 39 -5.98 7.51 5.51
N SER A 40 -4.75 8.02 5.55
CA SER A 40 -3.71 7.64 4.58
C SER A 40 -3.41 6.14 4.64
N TRP A 41 -3.30 5.59 5.85
CA TRP A 41 -3.08 4.15 6.03
C TRP A 41 -4.25 3.32 5.50
N GLN A 42 -5.49 3.74 5.76
CA GLN A 42 -6.68 3.08 5.21
C GLN A 42 -6.69 3.11 3.67
N THR A 43 -6.33 4.26 3.09
CA THR A 43 -6.21 4.41 1.63
C THR A 43 -5.17 3.45 1.05
N HIS A 44 -4.02 3.27 1.69
CA HIS A 44 -2.99 2.32 1.21
C HIS A 44 -3.50 0.87 1.20
N TYR A 45 -4.22 0.43 2.23
CA TYR A 45 -4.83 -0.91 2.22
C TYR A 45 -5.90 -1.04 1.14
N ALA A 46 -6.78 -0.04 1.01
CA ALA A 46 -7.86 -0.08 0.04
C ALA A 46 -7.33 -0.11 -1.41
N LEU A 47 -6.26 0.64 -1.72
CA LEU A 47 -5.55 0.60 -3.02
C LEU A 47 -4.82 -0.72 -3.24
N SER A 48 -4.12 -1.22 -2.22
CA SER A 48 -3.32 -2.44 -2.30
C SER A 48 -4.19 -3.67 -2.60
N GLY A 49 -5.41 -3.71 -2.05
CA GLY A 49 -6.38 -4.77 -2.30
C GLY A 49 -7.39 -4.50 -3.40
N ASN A 50 -7.42 -3.30 -4.00
CA ASN A 50 -8.53 -2.85 -4.87
C ASN A 50 -9.88 -3.15 -4.20
N TRP A 51 -10.06 -2.69 -2.95
CA TRP A 51 -11.22 -3.02 -2.11
C TRP A 51 -12.56 -2.73 -2.79
N TRP A 52 -12.63 -1.66 -3.56
CA TRP A 52 -13.83 -1.23 -4.30
C TRP A 52 -13.96 -1.87 -5.70
N LYS A 53 -13.08 -2.84 -6.04
CA LYS A 53 -13.08 -3.63 -7.28
C LYS A 53 -13.23 -2.79 -8.55
N SER A 54 -12.53 -1.66 -8.66
CA SER A 54 -12.69 -0.81 -9.84
C SER A 54 -12.14 -1.49 -11.09
N SER A 55 -12.96 -1.54 -12.14
CA SER A 55 -12.54 -1.89 -13.50
C SER A 55 -11.85 -0.74 -14.24
N SER A 56 -11.91 0.49 -13.69
CA SER A 56 -11.34 1.69 -14.32
C SER A 56 -9.85 1.90 -14.03
N LEU A 57 -9.24 1.04 -13.22
CA LEU A 57 -7.82 1.09 -12.85
C LEU A 57 -7.11 -0.14 -13.44
N SER A 58 -6.21 0.10 -14.39
CA SER A 58 -5.30 -0.95 -14.85
C SER A 58 -4.32 -1.27 -13.73
N ARG A 59 -4.23 -2.56 -13.36
CA ARG A 59 -3.31 -3.06 -12.33
C ARG A 59 -2.54 -4.24 -12.93
N PRO A 60 -1.24 -4.38 -12.61
CA PRO A 60 -0.53 -5.62 -12.90
C PRO A 60 -1.29 -6.81 -12.31
N SER A 61 -1.31 -7.93 -13.03
CA SER A 61 -1.80 -9.19 -12.46
C SER A 61 -0.96 -9.59 -11.25
N VAL A 62 -1.51 -10.43 -10.37
CA VAL A 62 -0.77 -11.00 -9.23
C VAL A 62 0.56 -11.57 -9.71
N ALA A 63 0.54 -12.41 -10.75
CA ALA A 63 1.74 -13.01 -11.33
C ALA A 63 2.70 -12.00 -11.96
N GLY A 64 2.18 -10.95 -12.63
CA GLY A 64 3.03 -9.89 -13.19
C GLY A 64 3.66 -8.98 -12.13
N SER A 65 3.20 -9.06 -10.88
CA SER A 65 3.67 -8.25 -9.77
C SER A 65 4.55 -9.01 -8.77
N LEU A 66 4.83 -10.28 -9.03
CA LEU A 66 5.59 -11.20 -8.17
C LEU A 66 6.81 -11.77 -8.89
N PRO A 67 7.77 -12.38 -8.18
CA PRO A 67 8.91 -13.03 -8.81
C PRO A 67 8.49 -14.16 -9.77
N ALA A 68 9.17 -14.27 -10.90
CA ALA A 68 8.85 -15.31 -11.90
C ALA A 68 9.25 -16.73 -11.46
N ALA A 69 10.33 -16.86 -10.67
CA ALA A 69 10.83 -18.15 -10.21
C ALA A 69 10.24 -18.53 -8.84
N TRP A 70 9.85 -19.80 -8.69
CA TRP A 70 9.22 -20.40 -7.52
C TRP A 70 9.96 -21.70 -7.15
N PRO A 71 9.93 -22.17 -5.89
CA PRO A 71 9.19 -21.67 -4.72
C PRO A 71 9.78 -20.40 -4.09
N ARG A 72 8.95 -19.64 -3.34
CA ARG A 72 9.36 -18.41 -2.63
C ARG A 72 8.92 -18.42 -1.18
N ARG A 73 9.71 -17.79 -0.31
CA ARG A 73 9.35 -17.56 1.10
C ARG A 73 8.61 -16.22 1.28
N LEU A 74 7.88 -16.06 2.38
CA LEU A 74 7.18 -14.82 2.70
C LEU A 74 8.14 -13.61 2.76
N ASP A 75 9.30 -13.77 3.41
CA ASP A 75 10.33 -12.71 3.49
C ASP A 75 10.84 -12.27 2.11
N GLU A 76 11.04 -13.20 1.19
CA GLU A 76 11.44 -12.92 -0.19
C GLU A 76 10.34 -12.17 -0.97
N LEU A 77 9.06 -12.47 -0.72
CA LEU A 77 7.95 -11.73 -1.34
C LEU A 77 7.86 -10.30 -0.80
N VAL A 78 8.03 -10.10 0.50
CA VAL A 78 8.07 -8.76 1.13
C VAL A 78 9.22 -7.94 0.56
N ASP A 79 10.41 -8.54 0.49
CA ASP A 79 11.62 -7.92 -0.05
C ASP A 79 11.48 -7.52 -1.53
N HIS A 80 10.83 -8.36 -2.33
CA HIS A 80 10.49 -8.06 -3.72
C HIS A 80 9.51 -6.88 -3.84
N GLN A 81 8.40 -6.90 -3.08
CA GLN A 81 7.42 -5.80 -3.11
C GLN A 81 8.03 -4.48 -2.64
N SER A 82 8.91 -4.52 -1.63
CA SER A 82 9.61 -3.32 -1.15
C SER A 82 10.45 -2.67 -2.25
N ARG A 83 11.17 -3.48 -3.05
CA ARG A 83 11.96 -2.94 -4.17
C ARG A 83 11.08 -2.36 -5.25
N ILE A 84 9.95 -2.99 -5.58
CA ILE A 84 9.01 -2.48 -6.59
C ILE A 84 8.37 -1.17 -6.14
N LEU A 85 7.86 -1.08 -4.91
CA LEU A 85 7.08 0.07 -4.45
C LEU A 85 7.97 1.23 -3.95
N LEU A 86 9.02 0.89 -3.20
CA LEU A 86 9.83 1.85 -2.46
C LEU A 86 11.23 2.03 -3.03
N GLY A 87 11.64 1.21 -4.01
CA GLY A 87 12.97 1.26 -4.64
C GLY A 87 14.10 0.79 -3.71
N ARG A 88 13.79 0.05 -2.64
CA ARG A 88 14.74 -0.31 -1.58
C ARG A 88 14.37 -1.62 -0.89
N VAL A 89 15.32 -2.16 -0.11
CA VAL A 89 15.08 -3.29 0.80
C VAL A 89 14.11 -2.89 1.94
N PRO A 90 13.35 -3.84 2.52
CA PRO A 90 12.42 -3.54 3.60
C PRO A 90 13.16 -3.10 4.87
N GLU A 91 12.55 -2.18 5.63
CA GLU A 91 13.08 -1.76 6.93
C GLU A 91 13.03 -2.92 7.95
N ALA A 92 13.88 -2.83 8.97
CA ALA A 92 13.81 -3.70 10.13
C ALA A 92 12.39 -3.76 10.70
N GLY A 93 11.91 -4.97 10.98
CA GLY A 93 10.57 -5.19 11.54
C GLY A 93 9.45 -5.36 10.52
N VAL A 94 9.59 -4.88 9.27
CA VAL A 94 8.52 -5.01 8.25
C VAL A 94 8.11 -6.46 8.03
N VAL A 95 9.07 -7.37 7.86
CA VAL A 95 8.80 -8.80 7.68
C VAL A 95 8.08 -9.37 8.92
N SER A 96 8.51 -9.00 10.13
CA SER A 96 7.86 -9.42 11.37
C SER A 96 6.42 -8.94 11.45
N THR A 97 6.16 -7.67 11.09
CA THR A 97 4.80 -7.11 11.07
C THR A 97 3.90 -7.84 10.08
N VAL A 98 4.39 -8.07 8.86
CA VAL A 98 3.65 -8.83 7.84
C VAL A 98 3.36 -10.25 8.34
N SER A 99 4.36 -10.93 8.90
CA SER A 99 4.20 -12.25 9.50
C SER A 99 3.13 -12.30 10.58
N THR A 100 3.15 -11.34 11.51
CA THR A 100 2.13 -11.22 12.57
C THR A 100 0.73 -11.00 11.99
N MET A 101 0.59 -10.10 11.01
CA MET A 101 -0.71 -9.78 10.41
C MET A 101 -1.29 -10.94 9.60
N LEU A 102 -0.44 -11.74 8.96
CA LEU A 102 -0.87 -12.90 8.17
C LEU A 102 -0.96 -14.19 8.98
N GLY A 103 -0.49 -14.21 10.23
CA GLY A 103 -0.37 -15.44 11.02
C GLY A 103 0.58 -16.47 10.39
N ARG A 104 1.60 -16.00 9.65
CA ARG A 104 2.55 -16.81 8.89
C ARG A 104 3.98 -16.55 9.37
N LYS A 105 4.85 -17.54 9.24
CA LYS A 105 6.28 -17.37 9.53
C LYS A 105 7.00 -16.72 8.34
N PRO A 106 8.09 -15.96 8.59
CA PRO A 106 8.89 -15.38 7.51
C PRO A 106 9.39 -16.40 6.47
N ASP A 107 9.65 -17.63 6.92
CA ASP A 107 10.17 -18.73 6.10
C ASP A 107 9.09 -19.64 5.48
N ASP A 108 7.80 -19.36 5.74
CA ASP A 108 6.70 -20.08 5.11
C ASP A 108 6.80 -19.97 3.58
N ARG A 109 6.72 -21.12 2.91
CA ARG A 109 6.91 -21.21 1.47
C ARG A 109 5.60 -21.18 0.72
N PHE A 110 5.66 -20.54 -0.44
CA PHE A 110 4.68 -20.61 -1.51
C PHE A 110 5.34 -21.39 -2.66
N THR A 111 4.71 -22.48 -3.07
CA THR A 111 5.23 -23.35 -4.13
C THR A 111 4.93 -22.79 -5.52
N THR A 112 3.81 -22.09 -5.64
CA THR A 112 3.33 -21.53 -6.89
C THR A 112 2.76 -20.13 -6.68
N VAL A 113 2.68 -19.34 -7.75
CA VAL A 113 2.10 -17.99 -7.71
C VAL A 113 0.64 -17.98 -7.28
N SER A 114 -0.12 -19.02 -7.63
CA SER A 114 -1.54 -19.17 -7.28
C SER A 114 -1.78 -19.38 -5.79
N GLU A 115 -0.76 -19.75 -5.02
CA GLU A 115 -0.87 -19.84 -3.55
C GLU A 115 -0.81 -18.48 -2.87
N VAL A 116 -0.35 -17.43 -3.57
CA VAL A 116 -0.36 -16.07 -3.03
C VAL A 116 -1.73 -15.45 -3.28
N SER A 117 -2.49 -15.29 -2.21
CA SER A 117 -3.80 -14.67 -2.21
C SER A 117 -3.74 -13.14 -2.40
N ASP A 118 -4.83 -12.56 -2.89
CA ASP A 118 -4.99 -11.11 -2.96
C ASP A 118 -4.86 -10.46 -1.57
N TRP A 119 -5.29 -11.15 -0.51
CA TRP A 119 -5.18 -10.66 0.86
C TRP A 119 -3.73 -10.58 1.33
N GLU A 120 -2.91 -11.60 1.04
CA GLU A 120 -1.48 -11.57 1.38
C GLU A 120 -0.77 -10.40 0.70
N LEU A 121 -1.04 -10.18 -0.59
CA LEU A 121 -0.52 -9.01 -1.30
C LEU A 121 -1.04 -7.69 -0.73
N THR A 122 -2.31 -7.64 -0.32
CA THR A 122 -2.91 -6.45 0.31
C THR A 122 -2.17 -6.09 1.61
N VAL A 123 -1.90 -7.08 2.46
CA VAL A 123 -1.19 -6.88 3.73
C VAL A 123 0.27 -6.49 3.47
N ILE A 124 1.00 -7.22 2.62
CA ILE A 124 2.41 -6.93 2.32
C ILE A 124 2.56 -5.48 1.85
N ARG A 125 1.76 -5.07 0.86
CA ARG A 125 1.85 -3.72 0.29
C ARG A 125 1.36 -2.65 1.25
N GLY A 126 0.28 -2.92 1.99
CA GLY A 126 -0.24 -2.01 2.99
C GLY A 126 0.77 -1.72 4.10
N VAL A 127 1.42 -2.75 4.65
CA VAL A 127 2.47 -2.58 5.66
C VAL A 127 3.63 -1.76 5.10
N LEU A 128 4.13 -2.11 3.90
CA LEU A 128 5.23 -1.39 3.25
C LEU A 128 4.91 0.10 3.05
N LEU A 129 3.73 0.43 2.52
CA LEU A 129 3.33 1.81 2.26
C LEU A 129 3.04 2.61 3.54
N ASN A 130 2.78 1.92 4.66
CA ASN A 130 2.54 2.56 5.96
C ASN A 130 3.82 2.74 6.80
N THR A 131 4.97 2.27 6.33
CA THR A 131 6.27 2.58 6.93
C THR A 131 6.60 4.08 6.79
N PRO A 132 7.46 4.65 7.66
CA PRO A 132 7.94 6.03 7.50
C PRO A 132 8.47 6.32 6.09
N GLN A 133 9.21 5.39 5.48
CA GLN A 133 9.76 5.57 4.14
C GLN A 133 8.68 5.46 3.05
N GLY A 134 7.58 4.76 3.32
CA GLY A 134 6.41 4.69 2.44
C GLY A 134 5.62 5.99 2.40
N VAL A 135 5.64 6.79 3.47
CA VAL A 135 4.87 8.04 3.60
C VAL A 135 5.67 9.32 3.31
N LEU A 136 7.00 9.26 3.22
CA LEU A 136 7.91 10.40 3.02
C LEU A 136 8.28 10.69 1.54
N LYS A 137 7.52 10.17 0.57
CA LYS A 137 7.71 10.52 -0.84
C LYS A 137 6.94 11.78 -1.23
#